data_AF-A0A373FS87-F1
#
_entry.id   AF-A0A373FS87-F1
#
_cell.length_a   1.000
_cell.length_b   1.000
_cell.length_c   1.000
_cell.angle_alpha   90.00
_cell.angle_beta   90.00
_cell.angle_gamma   90.00
#
_symmetry.space_group_name_H-M   'P 1'
#
loop_
_entity.id
_entity.type
_entity.pdbx_description
1 polymer ?
#
loop_
_entity_poly.entity_id
_entity_poly.type
_entity_poly.pdbx_seq_one_letter_code
_entity_poly.pdbx_strand_id
1 'polypeptide(L)'
;MNRTASSPASTSSSKSKTMATWLAFLGGPLGLHRFYLYGLGDWLGWLLPVPTALGVYGIERMQQLGQDDQLSWVLIPLLGFTMAGCALRAILYGLMDKQAWNQRFNPSLPAEADAGRTHWGTIFGVGLSLMLGATVLMASIAYSFQHYFEYQVEEARKISQ
;
A
#
# COMPACT_ATOMS: atom_id res chain seq x y z
N MET A 1 -40.31 -41.11 -2.27
CA MET A 1 -39.48 -40.79 -1.09
C MET A 1 -38.47 -39.73 -1.49
N ASN A 2 -38.74 -38.46 -1.17
CA ASN A 2 -37.88 -37.31 -1.49
C ASN A 2 -37.46 -36.65 -0.17
N ARG A 3 -36.16 -36.68 0.15
CA ARG A 3 -35.49 -35.64 0.94
C ARG A 3 -34.03 -35.53 0.49
N THR A 4 -33.81 -34.58 -0.41
CA THR A 4 -32.50 -33.97 -0.66
C THR A 4 -32.02 -33.32 0.64
N ALA A 5 -31.05 -33.92 1.31
CA ALA A 5 -30.33 -33.27 2.39
C ALA A 5 -29.32 -32.29 1.77
N SER A 6 -29.75 -31.07 1.47
CA SER A 6 -28.85 -29.96 1.22
C SER A 6 -28.25 -29.54 2.56
N SER A 7 -27.02 -29.97 2.84
CA SER A 7 -26.24 -29.44 3.98
C SER A 7 -26.15 -27.91 3.87
N PRO A 8 -26.35 -27.16 4.96
CA PRO A 8 -26.16 -25.72 4.95
C PRO A 8 -24.68 -25.44 4.70
N ALA A 9 -24.37 -24.84 3.55
CA ALA A 9 -23.05 -24.29 3.30
C ALA A 9 -22.78 -23.26 4.40
N SER A 10 -21.84 -23.56 5.29
CA SER A 10 -21.30 -22.58 6.21
C SER A 10 -20.73 -21.44 5.35
N THR A 11 -21.36 -20.28 5.40
CA THR A 11 -20.83 -19.05 4.83
C THR A 11 -19.61 -18.64 5.64
N SER A 12 -18.50 -19.35 5.47
CA SER A 12 -17.20 -18.80 5.83
C SER A 12 -16.99 -17.58 4.95
N SER A 13 -16.81 -16.41 5.56
CA SER A 13 -16.58 -15.16 4.85
C SER A 13 -15.27 -15.28 4.06
N SER A 14 -15.35 -15.74 2.82
CA SER A 14 -14.19 -15.94 1.96
C SER A 14 -13.53 -14.61 1.62
N LYS A 15 -12.22 -14.48 1.85
CA LYS A 15 -11.49 -13.24 1.57
C LYS A 15 -11.12 -13.17 0.09
N SER A 16 -11.55 -12.10 -0.58
CA SER A 16 -11.33 -11.88 -2.01
C SER A 16 -9.98 -11.22 -2.27
N LYS A 17 -9.24 -11.76 -3.24
CA LYS A 17 -7.97 -11.20 -3.71
C LYS A 17 -8.12 -9.81 -4.33
N THR A 18 -9.20 -9.61 -5.09
CA THR A 18 -9.51 -8.31 -5.72
C THR A 18 -9.71 -7.24 -4.66
N MET A 19 -10.52 -7.52 -3.63
CA MET A 19 -10.77 -6.57 -2.55
C MET A 19 -9.48 -6.22 -1.81
N ALA A 20 -8.64 -7.22 -1.50
CA ALA A 20 -7.35 -6.98 -0.86
C ALA A 20 -6.39 -6.13 -1.71
N THR A 21 -6.41 -6.30 -3.04
CA THR A 21 -5.62 -5.49 -3.98
C THR A 21 -6.05 -4.03 -3.94
N TRP A 22 -7.36 -3.77 -4.04
CA TRP A 22 -7.90 -2.41 -4.00
C TRP A 22 -7.73 -1.74 -2.63
N LEU A 23 -7.90 -2.51 -1.55
CA LEU A 23 -7.65 -2.01 -0.19
C LEU A 23 -6.16 -1.73 0.05
N ALA A 24 -5.24 -2.46 -0.59
CA ALA A 24 -3.81 -2.19 -0.48
C ALA A 24 -3.42 -0.95 -1.29
N PHE A 25 -4.07 -0.72 -2.42
CA PHE A 25 -3.84 0.44 -3.27
C PHE A 25 -4.45 1.73 -2.69
N LEU A 26 -5.77 1.75 -2.45
CA LEU A 26 -6.49 2.94 -1.98
C LEU A 26 -6.38 3.14 -0.47
N GLY A 27 -6.42 2.04 0.29
CA GLY A 27 -6.42 2.03 1.75
C GLY A 27 -5.08 1.63 2.36
N GLY A 28 -4.04 1.47 1.54
CA GLY A 28 -2.69 1.08 1.95
C GLY A 28 -2.10 1.98 3.04
N PRO A 29 -2.08 3.30 2.82
CA PRO A 29 -1.55 4.26 3.79
C PRO A 29 -2.26 4.21 5.16
N LEU A 30 -3.52 3.77 5.18
CA LEU A 30 -4.33 3.61 6.41
C LEU A 30 -4.28 2.18 6.98
N GLY A 31 -3.57 1.24 6.35
CA GLY A 31 -3.49 -0.16 6.79
C GLY A 31 -4.74 -1.00 6.53
N LEU A 32 -5.71 -0.51 5.75
CA LEU A 32 -7.01 -1.17 5.55
C LEU A 32 -6.90 -2.58 4.95
N HIS A 33 -5.91 -2.81 4.08
CA HIS A 33 -5.63 -4.15 3.55
C HIS A 33 -5.19 -5.14 4.62
N ARG A 34 -4.44 -4.69 5.63
CA ARG A 34 -3.98 -5.54 6.74
C ARG A 34 -5.12 -5.85 7.68
N PHE A 35 -5.96 -4.86 8.00
CA PHE A 35 -7.17 -5.10 8.80
C PHE A 35 -8.15 -6.06 8.12
N TYR A 36 -8.29 -5.97 6.79
CA TYR A 36 -9.09 -6.92 6.03
C TYR A 36 -8.53 -8.35 6.09
N LEU A 37 -7.20 -8.52 6.01
CA LEU A 37 -6.57 -9.84 5.95
C LEU A 37 -6.32 -10.48 7.33
N TYR A 38 -5.84 -9.71 8.30
CA TYR A 38 -5.39 -10.19 9.60
C TYR A 38 -6.28 -9.74 10.78
N GLY A 39 -7.25 -8.85 10.54
CA GLY A 39 -8.11 -8.28 11.57
C GLY A 39 -7.49 -7.07 12.28
N LEU A 40 -8.25 -6.48 13.23
CA LEU A 40 -7.86 -5.26 13.95
C LEU A 40 -6.69 -5.44 14.94
N GLY A 41 -6.31 -6.69 15.23
CA GLY A 41 -5.18 -7.01 16.11
C GLY A 41 -3.79 -6.88 15.45
N ASP A 42 -3.72 -6.51 14.17
CA ASP A 42 -2.45 -6.40 13.46
C ASP A 42 -1.73 -5.09 13.77
N TRP A 43 -0.74 -5.15 14.68
CA TRP A 43 0.10 -4.02 15.07
C TRP A 43 0.81 -3.36 13.88
N LEU A 44 1.20 -4.13 12.85
CA LEU A 44 1.81 -3.57 11.64
C LEU A 44 0.80 -2.79 10.78
N GLY A 45 -0.48 -3.15 10.85
CA GLY A 45 -1.57 -2.37 10.27
C GLY A 45 -1.72 -1.01 10.92
N TRP A 46 -1.53 -0.94 12.25
CA TRP A 46 -1.52 0.30 13.03
C TRP A 46 -0.27 1.16 12.84
N LEU A 47 0.83 0.56 12.40
CA LEU A 47 2.06 1.30 12.11
C LEU A 47 1.94 2.12 10.81
N LEU A 48 1.18 1.68 9.80
CA LEU A 48 1.06 2.34 8.49
C LEU A 48 0.40 3.73 8.52
N PRO A 49 -0.62 4.01 9.35
CA PRO A 49 -1.14 5.35 9.54
C PRO A 49 -0.11 6.37 10.03
N VAL A 50 0.92 5.95 10.77
CA VAL A 50 1.94 6.86 11.35
C VAL A 50 2.80 7.55 10.28
N PRO A 51 3.51 6.85 9.37
CA PRO A 51 4.27 7.50 8.31
C PRO A 51 3.36 8.24 7.33
N THR A 52 2.12 7.79 7.14
CA THR A 52 1.12 8.51 6.34
C THR A 52 0.78 9.85 6.96
N ALA A 53 0.47 9.91 8.26
CA ALA A 53 0.18 11.15 8.97
C ALA A 53 1.39 12.08 9.01
N LEU A 54 2.58 11.54 9.28
CA LEU A 54 3.84 12.29 9.24
C LEU A 54 4.11 12.87 7.85
N GLY A 55 3.81 12.11 6.81
CA GLY A 55 3.93 12.55 5.43
C GLY A 55 2.98 13.67 5.04
N VAL A 56 1.71 13.56 5.44
CA VAL A 56 0.69 14.61 5.24
C VAL A 56 1.10 15.89 5.96
N TYR A 57 1.61 15.76 7.19
CA TYR A 57 2.17 16.88 7.94
C TYR A 57 3.37 17.51 7.24
N GLY A 58 4.23 16.72 6.60
CA GLY A 58 5.32 17.23 5.74
C GLY A 58 4.83 18.05 4.55
N ILE A 59 3.74 17.64 3.90
CA ILE A 59 3.14 18.41 2.78
C ILE A 59 2.53 19.71 3.28
N GLU A 60 1.76 19.67 4.36
CA GLU A 60 1.15 20.86 4.97
C GLU A 60 2.23 21.88 5.38
N ARG A 61 3.32 21.37 5.96
CA ARG A 61 4.46 22.19 6.39
C ARG A 61 5.21 22.81 5.21
N MET A 62 5.42 22.08 4.12
CA MET A 62 5.97 22.64 2.88
C MET A 62 5.07 23.74 2.30
N GLN A 63 3.75 23.60 2.37
CA GLN A 63 2.81 24.62 1.90
C GLN A 63 2.82 25.88 2.78
N GLN A 64 3.00 25.73 4.10
CA GLN A 64 2.95 26.84 5.06
C GLN A 64 4.30 27.57 5.22
N LEU A 65 5.40 26.83 5.27
CA LEU A 65 6.75 27.36 5.55
C LEU A 65 7.64 27.47 4.30
N GLY A 66 7.15 26.97 3.16
CA GLY A 66 7.92 26.91 1.92
C GLY A 66 8.85 25.70 1.84
N GLN A 67 9.54 25.58 0.70
CA GLN A 67 10.42 24.45 0.39
C GLN A 67 11.70 24.42 1.24
N ASP A 68 12.03 25.50 1.96
CA ASP A 68 13.22 25.63 2.82
C ASP A 68 13.11 24.86 4.15
N ASP A 69 11.96 24.28 4.46
CA ASP A 69 11.80 23.52 5.69
C ASP A 69 12.47 22.12 5.61
N GLN A 70 13.61 21.99 6.28
CA GLN A 70 14.45 20.78 6.29
C GLN A 70 13.74 19.52 6.83
N LEU A 71 12.68 19.67 7.61
CA LEU A 71 11.84 18.55 8.08
C LEU A 71 10.93 18.03 6.96
N SER A 72 10.38 18.92 6.14
CA SER A 72 9.57 18.58 4.97
C SER A 72 10.37 17.78 3.94
N TRP A 73 11.69 18.02 3.83
CA TRP A 73 12.61 17.24 3.00
C TRP A 73 12.65 15.75 3.34
N VAL A 74 12.52 15.37 4.62
CA VAL A 74 12.53 13.95 5.03
C VAL A 74 11.12 13.36 4.99
N LEU A 75 10.13 14.13 5.41
CA LEU A 75 8.74 13.66 5.56
C LEU A 75 8.07 13.37 4.21
N ILE A 76 8.32 14.17 3.17
CA ILE A 76 7.70 14.00 1.86
C ILE A 76 8.19 12.73 1.14
N PRO A 77 9.51 12.45 1.02
CA PRO A 77 9.99 11.18 0.50
C PRO A 77 9.54 9.99 1.33
N LEU A 78 9.50 10.11 2.67
CA LEU A 78 9.01 9.04 3.54
C LEU A 78 7.56 8.64 3.21
N LEU A 79 6.69 9.64 2.97
CA LEU A 79 5.32 9.40 2.50
C LEU A 79 5.31 8.65 1.18
N GLY A 80 6.10 9.12 0.20
CA GLY A 80 6.11 8.53 -1.12
C GLY A 80 6.67 7.10 -1.14
N PHE A 81 7.69 6.80 -0.34
CA PHE A 81 8.15 5.42 -0.13
C PHE A 81 7.06 4.54 0.51
N THR A 82 6.30 5.08 1.47
CA THR A 82 5.18 4.37 2.10
C THR A 82 4.08 4.06 1.09
N MET A 83 3.70 5.04 0.27
CA MET A 83 2.72 4.86 -0.80
C MET A 83 3.20 3.86 -1.87
N ALA A 84 4.46 3.95 -2.29
CA ALA A 84 5.07 3.01 -3.23
C ALA A 84 5.11 1.59 -2.66
N GLY A 85 5.43 1.42 -1.37
CA GLY A 85 5.39 0.14 -0.67
C GLY A 85 3.97 -0.46 -0.62
N CYS A 86 2.95 0.37 -0.40
CA CYS A 86 1.54 -0.03 -0.44
C CYS A 86 1.11 -0.48 -1.85
N ALA A 87 1.51 0.27 -2.87
CA ALA A 87 1.28 -0.08 -4.26
C ALA A 87 1.97 -1.40 -4.64
N LEU A 88 3.20 -1.62 -4.19
CA LEU A 88 3.89 -2.90 -4.37
C LEU A 88 3.14 -4.05 -3.68
N ARG A 89 2.64 -3.85 -2.46
CA ARG A 89 1.80 -4.85 -1.78
C ARG A 89 0.53 -5.17 -2.56
N ALA A 90 -0.12 -4.18 -3.14
CA ALA A 90 -1.28 -4.38 -4.01
C ALA A 90 -0.93 -5.26 -5.23
N ILE A 91 0.22 -4.99 -5.87
CA ILE A 91 0.73 -5.82 -6.98
C ILE A 91 0.97 -7.26 -6.53
N LEU A 92 1.64 -7.46 -5.39
CA LEU A 92 1.91 -8.78 -4.84
C LEU A 92 0.63 -9.56 -4.53
N TYR A 93 -0.39 -8.92 -3.97
CA TYR A 93 -1.69 -9.56 -3.75
C TYR A 93 -2.40 -9.85 -5.07
N GLY A 94 -2.41 -8.92 -6.01
CA GLY A 94 -3.09 -9.08 -7.28
C GLY A 94 -2.48 -10.16 -8.18
N LEU A 95 -1.16 -10.34 -8.12
CA LEU A 95 -0.42 -11.36 -8.87
C LEU A 95 -0.29 -12.71 -8.15
N MET A 96 -0.66 -12.79 -6.86
CA MET A 96 -0.60 -14.05 -6.11
C MET A 96 -1.48 -15.12 -6.76
N ASP A 97 -0.93 -16.34 -6.89
CA ASP A 97 -1.65 -17.49 -7.41
C ASP A 97 -2.88 -17.81 -6.55
N LYS A 98 -3.95 -18.26 -7.22
CA LYS A 98 -5.23 -18.62 -6.57
C LYS A 98 -5.05 -19.62 -5.44
N GLN A 99 -4.25 -20.66 -5.66
CA GLN A 99 -3.98 -21.71 -4.68
C GLN A 99 -3.21 -21.16 -3.47
N ALA A 100 -2.16 -20.36 -3.72
CA ALA A 100 -1.37 -19.73 -2.68
C ALA A 100 -2.20 -18.74 -1.85
N TRP A 101 -3.10 -17.98 -2.49
CA TRP A 101 -4.04 -17.08 -1.83
C TRP A 101 -5.00 -17.83 -0.89
N ASN A 102 -5.64 -18.88 -1.41
CA ASN A 102 -6.60 -19.67 -0.65
C ASN A 102 -5.93 -20.41 0.52
N GLN A 103 -4.75 -21.00 0.33
CA GLN A 103 -4.00 -21.64 1.42
C GLN A 103 -3.65 -20.65 2.54
N ARG A 104 -3.30 -19.41 2.18
CA ARG A 104 -2.82 -18.41 3.15
C ARG A 104 -3.93 -17.68 3.89
N PHE A 105 -5.02 -17.31 3.20
CA PHE A 105 -6.07 -16.44 3.74
C PHE A 105 -7.41 -17.12 3.92
N ASN A 106 -7.62 -18.28 3.28
CA ASN A 106 -8.84 -19.07 3.38
C ASN A 106 -8.53 -20.55 3.68
N PRO A 107 -7.80 -20.89 4.77
CA PRO A 107 -7.34 -22.26 5.03
C PRO A 107 -8.50 -23.25 5.26
N SER A 108 -9.71 -22.75 5.54
CA SER A 108 -10.94 -23.54 5.70
C SER A 108 -11.67 -23.82 4.39
N LEU A 109 -11.21 -23.27 3.26
CA LEU A 109 -11.79 -23.50 1.93
C LEU A 109 -10.88 -24.40 1.08
N PRO A 110 -11.45 -25.12 0.09
CA PRO A 110 -10.65 -25.86 -0.89
C PRO A 110 -9.65 -24.95 -1.60
N ALA A 111 -8.46 -25.47 -1.92
CA ALA A 111 -7.41 -24.71 -2.62
C ALA A 111 -7.90 -24.10 -3.96
N GLU A 112 -8.90 -24.73 -4.58
CA GLU A 112 -9.54 -24.30 -5.82
C GLU A 112 -10.79 -23.43 -5.63
N ALA A 113 -11.08 -22.94 -4.42
CA ALA A 113 -12.23 -22.07 -4.20
C ALA A 113 -12.19 -20.79 -5.06
N ASP A 114 -13.35 -20.35 -5.55
CA ASP A 114 -13.50 -19.20 -6.44
C ASP A 114 -13.03 -17.86 -5.81
N ALA A 115 -12.93 -17.77 -4.48
CA ALA A 115 -12.51 -16.56 -3.76
C ALA A 115 -11.11 -16.05 -4.16
N GLY A 116 -10.23 -16.95 -4.63
CA GLY A 116 -8.88 -16.62 -5.10
C GLY A 116 -8.79 -16.34 -6.61
N ARG A 117 -9.90 -16.36 -7.37
CA ARG A 117 -9.86 -16.10 -8.82
C ARG A 117 -9.39 -14.67 -9.11
N THR A 118 -8.54 -14.56 -10.11
CA THR A 118 -8.19 -13.26 -10.70
C THR A 118 -9.36 -12.79 -11.57
N HIS A 119 -9.80 -11.57 -11.35
CA HIS A 119 -10.79 -10.91 -12.19
C HIS A 119 -10.14 -9.73 -12.92
N TRP A 120 -10.80 -9.21 -13.96
CA TRP A 120 -10.36 -7.98 -14.64
C TRP A 120 -10.13 -6.82 -13.67
N GLY A 121 -10.97 -6.69 -12.64
CA GLY A 121 -10.78 -5.68 -11.59
C GLY A 121 -9.48 -5.85 -10.81
N THR A 122 -8.96 -7.06 -10.66
CA THR A 122 -7.64 -7.30 -10.06
C THR A 122 -6.53 -6.78 -10.98
N ILE A 123 -6.63 -7.06 -12.28
CA ILE A 123 -5.65 -6.64 -13.29
C ILE A 123 -5.59 -5.11 -13.36
N PHE A 124 -6.74 -4.43 -13.40
CA PHE A 124 -6.79 -2.97 -13.32
C PHE A 124 -6.18 -2.43 -12.03
N GLY A 125 -6.48 -3.06 -10.89
CA GLY A 125 -5.88 -2.70 -9.60
C GLY A 125 -4.35 -2.81 -9.61
N VAL A 126 -3.81 -3.90 -10.17
CA VAL A 126 -2.35 -4.11 -10.33
C VAL A 126 -1.75 -3.07 -11.27
N GLY A 127 -2.37 -2.81 -12.43
CA GLY A 127 -1.89 -1.84 -13.41
C GLY A 127 -1.84 -0.41 -12.86
N LEU A 128 -2.92 0.02 -12.19
CA LEU A 128 -2.97 1.34 -11.52
C LEU A 128 -1.96 1.44 -10.38
N SER A 129 -1.81 0.37 -9.59
CA SER A 129 -0.82 0.32 -8.52
C SER A 129 0.59 0.48 -9.07
N LEU A 130 0.92 -0.23 -10.15
CA LEU A 130 2.23 -0.12 -10.78
C LEU A 130 2.46 1.30 -11.33
N MET A 131 1.49 1.85 -12.05
CA MET A 131 1.61 3.17 -12.66
C MET A 131 1.80 4.26 -11.60
N LEU A 132 0.88 4.37 -10.63
CA LEU A 132 0.97 5.41 -9.61
C LEU A 132 2.11 5.15 -8.61
N GLY A 133 2.34 3.90 -8.22
CA GLY A 133 3.41 3.53 -7.30
C GLY A 133 4.79 3.88 -7.87
N ALA A 134 5.03 3.58 -9.16
CA ALA A 134 6.26 3.96 -9.83
C ALA A 134 6.39 5.48 -9.98
N THR A 135 5.32 6.19 -10.34
CA THR A 135 5.33 7.66 -10.42
C THR A 135 5.69 8.30 -9.08
N VAL A 136 5.05 7.88 -8.00
CA VAL A 136 5.31 8.42 -6.66
C VAL A 136 6.74 8.08 -6.22
N LEU A 137 7.20 6.84 -6.43
CA LEU A 137 8.57 6.44 -6.11
C LEU A 137 9.60 7.31 -6.86
N MET A 138 9.41 7.49 -8.16
CA MET A 138 10.29 8.30 -8.98
C MET A 138 10.28 9.77 -8.53
N ALA A 139 9.11 10.33 -8.23
CA ALA A 139 8.96 11.70 -7.74
C ALA A 139 9.68 11.90 -6.39
N SER A 140 9.54 10.95 -5.45
CA SER A 140 10.22 11.01 -4.15
C SER A 140 11.74 10.95 -4.27
N ILE A 141 12.26 10.12 -5.18
CA ILE A 141 13.69 10.01 -5.44
C ILE A 141 14.20 11.30 -6.10
N ALA A 142 13.50 11.81 -7.10
CA ALA A 142 13.88 13.04 -7.80
C ALA A 142 13.92 14.24 -6.84
N TYR A 143 12.88 14.41 -6.03
CA TYR A 143 12.82 15.48 -5.01
C TYR A 143 13.97 15.37 -4.00
N SER A 144 14.26 14.15 -3.53
CA SER A 144 15.37 13.90 -2.61
C SER A 144 16.71 14.34 -3.19
N PHE A 145 16.96 14.05 -4.48
CA PHE A 145 18.20 14.44 -5.15
C PHE A 145 18.31 15.95 -5.37
N GLN A 146 17.23 16.60 -5.84
CA GLN A 146 17.23 18.05 -6.06
C GLN A 146 17.66 18.79 -4.79
N HIS A 147 17.04 18.45 -3.68
CA HIS A 147 17.30 19.12 -2.41
C HIS A 147 18.66 18.74 -1.80
N TYR A 148 19.14 17.50 -2.02
CA TYR A 148 20.50 17.11 -1.61
C TYR A 148 21.58 17.95 -2.30
N PHE A 149 21.42 18.21 -3.61
CA PHE A 149 22.36 19.05 -4.35
C PHE A 149 22.26 20.53 -3.96
N GLU A 150 21.05 21.06 -3.74
CA GLU A 150 20.84 22.42 -3.21
C GLU A 150 21.60 22.62 -1.89
N TYR A 151 21.42 21.69 -0.95
CA TYR A 151 22.10 21.71 0.34
C TYR A 151 23.63 21.70 0.20
N GLN A 152 24.18 20.84 -0.67
CA GLN A 152 25.62 20.76 -0.90
C GLN A 152 26.21 22.04 -1.49
N VAL A 153 25.49 22.69 -2.42
CA VAL A 153 25.92 23.95 -3.03
C VAL A 153 25.93 25.08 -2.00
N GLU A 154 24.95 25.12 -1.10
CA GLU A 154 24.92 26.11 -0.01
C GLU A 154 26.05 25.91 0.98
N GLU A 155 26.33 24.68 1.41
CA GLU A 155 27.44 24.39 2.32
C GLU A 155 28.80 24.76 1.70
N ALA A 156 29.00 24.47 0.40
CA ALA A 156 30.20 24.90 -0.31
C ALA A 156 30.34 26.43 -0.36
N ARG A 157 29.23 27.16 -0.49
CA ARG A 157 29.22 28.63 -0.48
C ARG A 157 29.58 29.21 0.89
N LYS A 158 29.17 28.55 1.99
CA LYS A 158 29.51 28.96 3.37
C LYS A 158 30.99 28.76 3.70
N ILE A 159 31.65 27.73 3.16
CA ILE A 159 33.08 27.45 3.39
C ILE A 159 33.98 28.47 2.66
N SER A 160 33.50 29.06 1.56
CA SER A 160 34.24 30.02 0.75
C SER A 160 34.16 31.47 1.27
N GLN A 161 33.35 31.75 2.30
CA GLN A 161 33.20 33.07 2.91
C GLN A 161 33.93 33.13 4.25
#